data_AF-A0A9D5REB9-F1
#
_entry.id   AF-A0A9D5REB9-F1
#
_cell.length_a   1.000
_cell.length_b   1.000
_cell.length_c   1.000
_cell.angle_alpha   90.00
_cell.angle_beta   90.00
_cell.angle_gamma   90.00
#
_symmetry.space_group_name_H-M   'P 1'
#
loop_
_entity.id
_entity.type
_entity.pdbx_description
1 polymer ?
#
loop_
_entity_poly.entity_id
_entity_poly.type
_entity_poly.pdbx_seq_one_letter_code
_entity_poly.pdbx_strand_id
1 'polypeptide(L)'
;METKRFHSVRLEGDKCRGCTNCLKRCPTEAIRVRGGRAHIIDERCIDCGECIRVCSYHAKVAVTDPLSSISRFRYKIALPAPSLYGQFKELRGISQVLNGLKQMGFDEAFEVARGADVVSRAIRERLRNPDLPRPVISSACPAIVRLIQVRFPDLIDHIVDVRQPMEVAAMIAKREFARTHQVPESEIGCFFITPCPAKVTAVRNPIGHETSAVDGTISVLEIYGLLSSQIRNAPVDITIETASDLGVGWAKSGGECRAVSPENSLAVDGIENCIRVLEEIEDNRLRGLEFFEGAACTGGCVGGPLNFENNYVARSNVGRLSSRTADPDLNVDSGLMTKYDLYDSSRILPNTAMKLDDDLIEAMRKMDRIETIYKELPGYDCGSCGSPTCRTFAEDIVQGAATQMDCIHKMKEQLRIMAQQMVNLAQTTRE
;
A
#
# COMPACT_ATOMS: atom_id res chain seq x y z
N MET A 1 17.96 19.00 -6.67
CA MET A 1 17.03 18.99 -5.52
C MET A 1 16.16 17.76 -5.69
N GLU A 2 16.43 16.70 -4.94
CA GLU A 2 15.54 15.53 -4.92
C GLU A 2 14.16 15.99 -4.44
N THR A 3 13.15 15.81 -5.28
CA THR A 3 11.76 16.10 -4.95
C THR A 3 11.37 15.13 -3.85
N LYS A 4 11.40 15.61 -2.60
CA LYS A 4 11.05 14.82 -1.41
C LYS A 4 9.65 14.24 -1.62
N ARG A 5 9.57 12.93 -1.82
CA ARG A 5 8.32 12.21 -2.09
C ARG A 5 7.38 12.44 -0.91
N PHE A 6 6.10 12.70 -1.20
CA PHE A 6 5.12 12.76 -0.13
C PHE A 6 4.95 11.35 0.46
N HIS A 7 4.85 11.24 1.78
CA HIS A 7 4.49 10.00 2.48
C HIS A 7 3.30 10.25 3.39
N SER A 8 2.32 9.35 3.28
CA SER A 8 1.10 9.41 4.10
C SER A 8 1.34 8.83 5.48
N VAL A 9 2.19 7.81 5.62
CA VAL A 9 2.49 7.22 6.92
C VAL A 9 3.48 8.10 7.68
N ARG A 10 3.09 8.59 8.86
CA ARG A 10 3.90 9.48 9.70
C ARG A 10 4.00 9.00 11.14
N LEU A 11 4.96 9.58 11.86
CA LEU A 11 5.14 9.40 13.31
C LEU A 11 4.57 10.58 14.09
N GLU A 12 3.78 10.29 15.11
CA GLU A 12 3.48 11.20 16.22
C GLU A 12 4.50 10.95 17.34
N GLY A 13 5.54 11.80 17.38
CA GLY A 13 6.75 11.55 18.17
C GLY A 13 6.53 11.57 19.68
N ASP A 14 5.51 12.28 20.14
CA ASP A 14 5.04 12.38 21.53
C ASP A 14 4.42 11.07 22.04
N LYS A 15 3.76 10.29 21.16
CA LYS A 15 3.18 8.99 21.50
C LYS A 15 4.19 7.84 21.43
N CYS A 16 5.30 8.02 20.73
CA CYS A 16 6.29 6.97 20.50
C CYS A 16 7.08 6.61 21.76
N ARG A 17 7.16 5.32 22.09
CA ARG A 17 7.95 4.79 23.21
C ARG A 17 9.20 4.00 22.80
N GLY A 18 9.54 4.00 21.51
CA GLY A 18 10.75 3.31 21.02
C GLY A 18 10.75 1.78 21.22
N CYS A 19 9.59 1.13 21.32
CA CYS A 19 9.45 -0.29 21.66
C CYS A 19 9.87 -1.30 20.56
N THR A 20 10.44 -0.83 19.45
CA THR A 20 10.96 -1.64 18.32
C THR A 20 9.98 -2.60 17.62
N ASN A 21 8.69 -2.62 17.96
CA ASN A 21 7.75 -3.52 17.29
C ASN A 21 7.57 -3.19 15.80
N CYS A 22 7.46 -1.89 15.47
CA CYS A 22 7.24 -1.44 14.09
C CYS A 22 8.43 -1.72 13.15
N LEU A 23 9.68 -1.64 13.63
CA LEU A 23 10.85 -1.92 12.78
C LEU A 23 10.94 -3.39 12.38
N LYS A 24 10.52 -4.32 13.26
CA LYS A 24 10.54 -5.76 12.97
C LYS A 24 9.51 -6.19 11.93
N ARG A 25 8.51 -5.35 11.69
CA ARG A 25 7.38 -5.62 10.78
C ARG A 25 7.45 -4.81 9.50
N CYS A 26 8.47 -3.95 9.35
CA CYS A 26 8.60 -3.13 8.17
C CYS A 26 9.17 -3.97 7.00
N PRO A 27 8.41 -4.19 5.91
CA PRO A 27 8.78 -5.12 4.83
C PRO A 27 9.99 -4.65 4.00
N THR A 28 10.29 -3.36 4.07
CA THR A 28 11.40 -2.70 3.37
C THR A 28 12.45 -2.18 4.35
N GLU A 29 12.39 -2.61 5.62
CA GLU A 29 13.34 -2.21 6.65
C GLU A 29 13.49 -0.68 6.78
N ALA A 30 12.42 0.06 6.50
CA ALA A 30 12.42 1.52 6.44
C ALA A 30 12.37 2.20 7.82
N ILE A 31 12.39 1.45 8.93
CA ILE A 31 12.25 2.03 10.27
C ILE A 31 13.51 1.77 11.09
N ARG A 32 14.01 2.82 11.74
CA ARG A 32 15.06 2.76 12.78
C ARG A 32 14.53 3.33 14.09
N VAL A 33 15.02 2.84 15.22
CA VAL A 33 14.78 3.46 16.53
C VAL A 33 16.08 4.06 17.04
N ARG A 34 16.09 5.37 17.25
CA ARG A 34 17.24 6.14 17.75
C ARG A 34 16.75 7.21 18.71
N GLY A 35 17.48 7.44 19.79
CA GLY A 35 17.08 8.41 20.82
C GLY A 35 15.70 8.12 21.43
N GLY A 36 15.34 6.84 21.55
CA GLY A 36 14.05 6.40 22.11
C GLY A 36 12.82 6.57 21.19
N ARG A 37 13.00 6.97 19.92
CA ARG A 37 11.88 7.17 18.97
C ARG A 37 12.13 6.50 17.63
N ALA A 38 11.04 6.14 16.94
CA ALA A 38 11.08 5.44 15.66
C ALA A 38 11.10 6.42 14.47
N HIS A 39 12.19 6.47 13.73
CA HIS A 39 12.37 7.25 12.51
C HIS A 39 12.02 6.41 11.28
N ILE A 40 11.35 7.03 10.29
CA ILE A 40 11.03 6.39 9.00
C ILE A 40 12.03 6.95 7.99
N ILE A 41 12.69 6.06 7.24
CA ILE A 41 13.49 6.38 6.07
C ILE A 41 12.50 6.49 4.92
N ASP A 42 12.20 7.73 4.53
CA ASP A 42 11.14 8.06 3.57
C ASP A 42 11.34 7.28 2.25
N GLU A 43 12.58 7.24 1.76
CA GLU A 43 12.96 6.63 0.48
C GLU A 43 12.64 5.13 0.43
N ARG A 44 12.70 4.43 1.57
CA ARG A 44 12.37 2.99 1.68
C ARG A 44 10.91 2.74 2.01
N CYS A 45 10.18 3.74 2.49
CA CYS A 45 8.80 3.57 2.91
C CYS A 45 7.85 3.39 1.72
N ILE A 46 7.10 2.29 1.74
CA ILE A 46 6.09 1.98 0.70
C ILE A 46 4.66 2.33 1.13
N ASP A 47 4.49 2.99 2.28
CA ASP A 47 3.21 3.39 2.87
C ASP A 47 2.20 2.23 3.06
N CYS A 48 2.68 1.00 3.26
CA CYS A 48 1.82 -0.19 3.44
C CYS A 48 0.99 -0.18 4.75
N GLY A 49 1.37 0.69 5.71
CA GLY A 49 0.68 0.87 6.98
C GLY A 49 0.85 -0.27 7.99
N GLU A 50 1.77 -1.22 7.76
CA GLU A 50 2.03 -2.31 8.71
C GLU A 50 2.47 -1.76 10.08
N CYS A 51 3.28 -0.70 10.08
CA CYS A 51 3.69 -0.03 11.31
C CYS A 51 2.54 0.67 12.06
N ILE A 52 1.46 1.05 11.36
CA ILE A 52 0.23 1.58 11.99
C ILE A 52 -0.49 0.44 12.72
N ARG A 53 -0.66 -0.72 12.06
CA ARG A 53 -1.35 -1.89 12.63
C ARG A 53 -0.70 -2.41 13.90
N VAL A 54 0.62 -2.48 13.94
CA VAL A 54 1.35 -3.14 15.04
C VAL A 54 1.73 -2.18 16.18
N CYS A 55 1.47 -0.88 16.06
CA CYS A 55 1.85 0.09 17.08
C CYS A 55 0.83 0.14 18.22
N SER A 56 1.15 -0.50 19.36
CA SER A 56 0.31 -0.48 20.57
C SER A 56 0.14 0.91 21.21
N TYR A 57 0.96 1.88 20.81
CA TYR A 57 0.89 3.27 21.29
C TYR A 57 0.18 4.20 20.31
N HIS A 58 -0.29 3.70 19.16
CA HIS A 58 -0.91 4.50 18.10
C HIS A 58 -0.08 5.72 17.69
N ALA A 59 1.26 5.56 17.70
CA ALA A 59 2.22 6.61 17.36
C ALA A 59 2.52 6.68 15.85
N LYS A 60 1.98 5.75 15.06
CA LYS A 60 2.08 5.75 13.60
C LYS A 60 0.69 6.01 13.04
N VAL A 61 0.56 7.02 12.18
CA VAL A 61 -0.72 7.49 11.64
C VAL A 61 -0.63 7.64 10.13
N ALA A 62 -1.78 7.57 9.46
CA ALA A 62 -1.89 7.95 8.05
C ALA A 62 -2.44 9.37 7.97
N VAL A 63 -1.76 10.24 7.22
CA VAL A 63 -2.23 11.59 6.92
C VAL A 63 -3.08 11.53 5.66
N THR A 64 -4.39 11.70 5.84
CA THR A 64 -5.39 11.89 4.78
C THR A 64 -5.84 13.35 4.70
N ASP A 65 -6.60 13.69 3.67
CA ASP A 65 -7.30 14.97 3.61
C ASP A 65 -8.52 14.91 4.54
N PRO A 66 -8.78 15.96 5.35
CA PRO A 66 -9.97 15.99 6.17
C PRO A 66 -11.22 16.11 5.29
N LEU A 67 -12.37 15.62 5.76
CA LEU A 67 -13.65 15.69 5.05
C LEU A 67 -14.00 17.13 4.62
N SER A 68 -13.63 18.14 5.40
CA SER A 68 -13.85 19.56 5.06
C SER A 68 -13.19 19.99 3.76
N SER A 69 -12.16 19.28 3.29
CA SER A 69 -11.43 19.53 2.03
C SER A 69 -12.33 19.45 0.80
N ILE A 70 -13.47 18.77 0.87
CA ILE A 70 -14.44 18.70 -0.24
C ILE A 70 -14.95 20.09 -0.64
N SER A 71 -14.95 21.04 0.29
CA SER A 71 -15.41 22.42 0.06
C SER A 71 -14.48 23.23 -0.84
N ARG A 72 -13.31 22.70 -1.20
CA ARG A 72 -12.37 23.33 -2.16
C ARG A 72 -12.90 23.34 -3.59
N PHE A 73 -13.90 22.50 -3.88
CA PHE A 73 -14.49 22.35 -5.20
C PHE A 73 -15.97 22.70 -5.17
N ARG A 74 -16.46 23.23 -6.29
CA ARG A 74 -17.87 23.58 -6.44
C ARG A 74 -18.74 22.33 -6.47
N TYR A 75 -18.34 21.35 -7.29
CA TYR A 75 -18.99 20.06 -7.42
C TYR A 75 -18.10 18.96 -6.82
N LYS A 76 -18.71 18.04 -6.09
CA LYS A 76 -18.04 17.13 -5.16
C LYS A 76 -18.49 15.70 -5.43
N ILE A 77 -17.60 14.83 -5.88
CA ILE A 77 -17.88 13.43 -6.13
C ILE A 77 -17.14 12.58 -5.10
N ALA A 78 -17.86 11.72 -4.39
CA ALA A 78 -17.27 10.69 -3.56
C ALA A 78 -16.95 9.45 -4.39
N LEU A 79 -15.75 8.90 -4.22
CA LEU A 79 -15.32 7.63 -4.82
C LEU A 79 -15.17 6.58 -3.71
N PRO A 80 -16.25 5.87 -3.32
CA PRO A 80 -16.14 4.81 -2.32
C PRO A 80 -15.30 3.64 -2.83
N ALA A 81 -14.27 3.26 -2.07
CA ALA A 81 -13.59 1.99 -2.30
C ALA A 81 -14.56 0.81 -2.11
N PRO A 82 -14.44 -0.28 -2.88
CA PRO A 82 -15.31 -1.45 -2.71
C PRO A 82 -15.27 -2.03 -1.29
N SER A 83 -14.12 -1.91 -0.60
CA SER A 83 -13.96 -2.36 0.78
C SER A 83 -14.83 -1.61 1.79
N LEU A 84 -15.30 -0.40 1.47
CA LEU A 84 -16.19 0.41 2.31
C LEU A 84 -17.52 -0.32 2.56
N TYR A 85 -18.03 -1.04 1.56
CA TYR A 85 -19.30 -1.77 1.66
C TYR A 85 -19.22 -2.92 2.68
N GLY A 86 -18.01 -3.43 2.94
CA GLY A 86 -17.78 -4.43 3.98
C GLY A 86 -17.82 -3.89 5.41
N GLN A 87 -17.75 -2.57 5.61
CA GLN A 87 -17.50 -1.98 6.93
C GLN A 87 -18.76 -1.85 7.79
N PHE A 88 -19.95 -2.07 7.21
CA PHE A 88 -21.23 -1.91 7.90
C PHE A 88 -21.95 -3.26 7.99
N LYS A 89 -22.45 -3.59 9.19
CA LYS A 89 -23.01 -4.92 9.49
C LYS A 89 -24.37 -5.20 8.85
N GLU A 90 -25.19 -4.16 8.63
CA GLU A 90 -26.60 -4.28 8.24
C GLU A 90 -26.91 -3.60 6.90
N LEU A 91 -25.95 -3.63 5.97
CA LEU A 91 -26.19 -3.14 4.61
C LEU A 91 -27.15 -4.07 3.86
N ARG A 92 -28.27 -3.51 3.40
CA ARG A 92 -29.26 -4.18 2.53
C ARG A 92 -28.93 -4.00 1.05
N GLY A 93 -28.21 -2.93 0.71
CA GLY A 93 -27.75 -2.62 -0.64
C GLY A 93 -26.65 -1.56 -0.62
N ILE A 94 -25.81 -1.55 -1.65
CA ILE A 94 -24.68 -0.62 -1.79
C ILE A 94 -25.18 0.82 -1.94
N SER A 95 -26.33 1.01 -2.58
CA SER A 95 -27.04 2.27 -2.73
C SER A 95 -27.25 3.03 -1.43
N GLN A 96 -27.37 2.34 -0.28
CA GLN A 96 -27.45 3.03 1.02
C GLN A 96 -26.16 3.81 1.34
N VAL A 97 -24.99 3.26 0.97
CA VAL A 97 -23.69 3.94 1.10
C VAL A 97 -23.62 5.12 0.15
N LEU A 98 -24.01 4.93 -1.11
CA LEU A 98 -23.98 5.98 -2.14
C LEU A 98 -24.87 7.17 -1.74
N ASN A 99 -26.11 6.90 -1.35
CA ASN A 99 -27.04 7.90 -0.85
C ASN A 99 -26.56 8.54 0.46
N GLY A 100 -25.98 7.75 1.37
CA GLY A 100 -25.40 8.26 2.61
C GLY A 100 -24.26 9.25 2.36
N LEU A 101 -23.40 8.99 1.38
CA LEU A 101 -22.34 9.93 0.98
C LEU A 101 -22.93 11.24 0.43
N LYS A 102 -24.00 11.19 -0.37
CA LYS A 102 -24.67 12.41 -0.84
C LYS A 102 -25.24 13.24 0.32
N GLN A 103 -25.79 12.58 1.34
CA GLN A 103 -26.26 13.24 2.57
C GLN A 103 -25.13 13.86 3.41
N MET A 104 -23.88 13.44 3.20
CA MET A 104 -22.70 14.04 3.86
C MET A 104 -22.17 15.30 3.13
N GLY A 105 -22.85 15.72 2.06
CA GLY A 105 -22.49 16.93 1.32
C GLY A 105 -21.74 16.69 0.01
N PHE A 106 -21.68 15.44 -0.48
CA PHE A 106 -21.25 15.17 -1.85
C PHE A 106 -22.41 15.38 -2.82
N ASP A 107 -22.12 15.92 -4.01
CA ASP A 107 -23.11 16.10 -5.07
C ASP A 107 -23.38 14.77 -5.80
N GLU A 108 -22.39 13.88 -5.87
CA GLU A 108 -22.53 12.53 -6.42
C GLU A 108 -21.63 11.50 -5.71
N ALA A 109 -22.01 10.22 -5.77
CA ALA A 109 -21.17 9.10 -5.37
C ALA A 109 -20.96 8.14 -6.55
N PHE A 110 -19.71 7.93 -6.94
CA PHE A 110 -19.34 7.07 -8.07
C PHE A 110 -18.48 5.91 -7.61
N GLU A 111 -18.94 4.69 -7.87
CA GLU A 111 -18.32 3.47 -7.35
C GLU A 111 -16.94 3.21 -7.95
N VAL A 112 -15.92 3.04 -7.10
CA VAL A 112 -14.62 2.55 -7.58
C VAL A 112 -14.72 1.10 -8.08
N ALA A 113 -15.73 0.35 -7.63
CA ALA A 113 -16.07 -0.97 -8.14
C ALA A 113 -16.38 -0.94 -9.65
N ARG A 114 -17.05 0.12 -10.16
CA ARG A 114 -17.28 0.30 -11.60
C ARG A 114 -15.97 0.55 -12.35
N GLY A 115 -15.04 1.29 -11.74
CA GLY A 115 -13.67 1.40 -12.26
C GLY A 115 -12.93 0.06 -12.30
N ALA A 116 -13.17 -0.82 -11.32
CA ALA A 116 -12.56 -2.15 -11.25
C ALA A 116 -13.05 -3.08 -12.36
N ASP A 117 -14.30 -2.97 -12.78
CA ASP A 117 -14.83 -3.69 -13.95
C ASP A 117 -14.09 -3.31 -15.23
N VAL A 118 -13.93 -2.00 -15.47
CA VAL A 118 -13.21 -1.45 -16.62
C VAL A 118 -11.75 -1.89 -16.62
N VAL A 119 -11.09 -1.84 -15.45
CA VAL A 119 -9.69 -2.28 -15.28
C VAL A 119 -9.54 -3.78 -15.51
N SER A 120 -10.48 -4.59 -15.01
CA SER A 120 -10.45 -6.05 -15.19
C SER A 120 -10.50 -6.44 -16.66
N ARG A 121 -11.35 -5.76 -17.45
CA ARG A 121 -11.39 -5.92 -18.91
C ARG A 121 -10.07 -5.48 -19.56
N ALA A 122 -9.52 -4.32 -19.18
CA ALA A 122 -8.26 -3.83 -19.74
C ALA A 122 -7.07 -4.77 -19.44
N ILE A 123 -7.00 -5.35 -18.24
CA ILE A 123 -6.00 -6.37 -17.89
C ILE A 123 -6.19 -7.63 -18.73
N ARG A 124 -7.42 -8.09 -18.93
CA ARG A 124 -7.72 -9.25 -19.78
C ARG A 124 -7.26 -9.04 -21.23
N GLU A 125 -7.45 -7.84 -21.77
CA GLU A 125 -6.92 -7.49 -23.09
C GLU A 125 -5.38 -7.50 -23.12
N ARG A 126 -4.71 -7.04 -22.05
CA ARG A 126 -3.24 -7.13 -21.93
C ARG A 126 -2.73 -8.57 -21.87
N LEU A 127 -3.43 -9.45 -21.18
CA LEU A 127 -3.07 -10.87 -21.07
C LEU A 127 -3.11 -11.62 -22.41
N ARG A 128 -3.85 -11.12 -23.41
CA ARG A 128 -3.88 -11.68 -24.77
C ARG A 128 -2.57 -11.48 -25.53
N ASN A 129 -1.71 -10.55 -25.11
CA ASN A 129 -0.42 -10.33 -25.74
C ASN A 129 0.55 -11.47 -25.37
N PRO A 130 1.02 -12.29 -26.33
CA PRO A 130 1.96 -13.37 -26.05
C PRO A 130 3.34 -12.85 -25.59
N ASP A 131 3.74 -11.65 -26.03
CA ASP A 131 5.06 -11.08 -25.76
C ASP A 131 5.19 -10.46 -24.35
N LEU A 132 4.09 -10.40 -23.60
CA LEU A 132 4.09 -9.83 -22.25
C LEU A 132 4.85 -10.77 -21.27
N PRO A 133 5.80 -10.26 -20.47
CA PRO A 133 6.49 -11.07 -19.45
C PRO A 133 5.51 -11.73 -18.49
N ARG A 134 5.68 -13.03 -18.24
CA ARG A 134 4.82 -13.81 -17.35
C ARG A 134 5.59 -14.35 -16.13
N PRO A 135 4.98 -14.35 -14.93
CA PRO A 135 3.59 -13.95 -14.66
C PRO A 135 3.39 -12.43 -14.73
N VAL A 136 2.22 -12.00 -15.19
CA VAL A 136 1.81 -10.60 -15.15
C VAL A 136 1.39 -10.25 -13.74
N ILE A 137 1.96 -9.20 -13.16
CA ILE A 137 1.73 -8.76 -11.79
C ILE A 137 0.71 -7.62 -11.79
N SER A 138 -0.32 -7.74 -10.96
CA SER A 138 -1.30 -6.67 -10.75
C SER A 138 -0.65 -5.37 -10.24
N SER A 139 -1.07 -4.24 -10.82
CA SER A 139 -0.71 -2.88 -10.38
C SER A 139 -1.67 -2.30 -9.34
N ALA A 140 -2.71 -3.03 -8.96
CA ALA A 140 -3.83 -2.52 -8.16
C ALA A 140 -3.42 -2.05 -6.76
N CYS A 141 -2.49 -2.77 -6.11
CA CYS A 141 -1.98 -2.46 -4.79
C CYS A 141 -0.70 -1.60 -4.88
N PRO A 142 -0.75 -0.27 -4.64
CA PRO A 142 0.43 0.59 -4.75
C PRO A 142 1.55 0.22 -3.79
N ALA A 143 1.22 -0.40 -2.64
CA ALA A 143 2.23 -0.90 -1.72
C ALA A 143 3.02 -2.08 -2.30
N ILE A 144 2.38 -2.97 -3.07
CA ILE A 144 3.07 -4.09 -3.75
C ILE A 144 3.91 -3.57 -4.90
N VAL A 145 3.39 -2.65 -5.72
CA VAL A 145 4.19 -2.03 -6.80
C VAL A 145 5.44 -1.36 -6.24
N ARG A 146 5.30 -0.58 -5.15
CA ARG A 146 6.46 0.08 -4.52
C ARG A 146 7.40 -0.88 -3.80
N LEU A 147 6.88 -1.99 -3.27
CA LEU A 147 7.70 -3.08 -2.76
C LEU A 147 8.58 -3.66 -3.88
N ILE A 148 8.00 -3.90 -5.06
CA ILE A 148 8.74 -4.36 -6.24
C ILE A 148 9.81 -3.33 -6.64
N GLN A 149 9.46 -2.04 -6.71
CA GLN A 149 10.45 -0.98 -7.00
C GLN A 149 11.65 -0.98 -6.03
N VAL A 150 11.43 -1.32 -4.75
CA VAL A 150 12.47 -1.27 -3.70
C VAL A 150 13.25 -2.57 -3.58
N ARG A 151 12.59 -3.73 -3.71
CA ARG A 151 13.15 -5.05 -3.35
C ARG A 151 13.28 -6.03 -4.51
N PHE A 152 12.49 -5.88 -5.57
CA PHE A 152 12.41 -6.82 -6.70
C PHE A 152 12.45 -6.08 -8.05
N PRO A 153 13.48 -5.23 -8.29
CA PRO A 153 13.50 -4.38 -9.48
C PRO A 153 13.45 -5.17 -10.80
N ASP A 154 13.89 -6.43 -10.82
CA ASP A 154 13.84 -7.31 -11.99
C ASP A 154 12.40 -7.71 -12.37
N LEU A 155 11.44 -7.59 -11.44
CA LEU A 155 10.03 -7.86 -11.66
C LEU A 155 9.23 -6.63 -12.14
N ILE A 156 9.87 -5.48 -12.34
CA ILE A 156 9.16 -4.25 -12.78
C ILE A 156 8.45 -4.45 -14.12
N ASP A 157 9.11 -5.11 -15.07
CA ASP A 157 8.56 -5.35 -16.41
C ASP A 157 7.43 -6.39 -16.42
N HIS A 158 7.21 -7.08 -15.30
CA HIS A 158 6.05 -7.96 -15.11
C HIS A 158 4.79 -7.20 -14.66
N ILE A 159 4.91 -5.97 -14.17
CA ILE A 159 3.76 -5.19 -13.68
C ILE A 159 2.88 -4.77 -14.85
N VAL A 160 1.58 -5.07 -14.78
CA VAL A 160 0.61 -4.64 -15.80
C VAL A 160 0.50 -3.12 -15.84
N ASP A 161 0.60 -2.55 -17.04
CA ASP A 161 0.58 -1.11 -17.30
C ASP A 161 -0.85 -0.54 -17.42
N VAL A 162 -1.76 -1.03 -16.57
CA VAL A 162 -3.15 -0.57 -16.46
C VAL A 162 -3.30 0.26 -15.20
N ARG A 163 -3.92 1.44 -15.34
CA ARG A 163 -4.15 2.36 -14.22
C ARG A 163 -5.06 1.75 -13.17
N GLN A 164 -4.87 2.18 -11.93
CA GLN A 164 -5.61 1.67 -10.79
C GLN A 164 -7.11 2.03 -10.87
N PRO A 165 -8.02 1.19 -10.32
CA PRO A 165 -9.46 1.42 -10.38
C PRO A 165 -9.94 2.80 -9.91
N MET A 166 -9.29 3.39 -8.89
CA MET A 166 -9.65 4.72 -8.39
C MET A 166 -9.38 5.83 -9.42
N GLU A 167 -8.32 5.68 -10.22
CA GLU A 167 -7.96 6.65 -11.27
C GLU A 167 -8.97 6.55 -12.41
N VAL A 168 -9.27 5.32 -12.84
CA VAL A 168 -10.26 5.06 -13.89
C VAL A 168 -11.65 5.52 -13.46
N ALA A 169 -12.06 5.22 -12.24
CA ALA A 169 -13.32 5.69 -11.68
C ALA A 169 -13.39 7.23 -11.62
N ALA A 170 -12.33 7.90 -11.18
CA ALA A 170 -12.30 9.37 -11.12
C ALA A 170 -12.42 10.00 -12.51
N MET A 171 -11.71 9.48 -13.52
CA MET A 171 -11.80 9.96 -14.90
C MET A 171 -13.21 9.80 -15.47
N ILE A 172 -13.83 8.64 -15.26
CA ILE A 172 -15.21 8.38 -15.73
C ILE A 172 -16.18 9.31 -15.01
N ALA A 173 -16.09 9.41 -13.68
CA ALA A 173 -16.99 10.21 -12.86
C ALA A 173 -16.95 11.70 -13.25
N LYS A 174 -15.76 12.29 -13.40
CA LYS A 174 -15.61 13.70 -13.80
C LYS A 174 -16.21 13.96 -15.17
N ARG A 175 -15.89 13.14 -16.17
CA ARG A 175 -16.40 13.30 -17.54
C ARG A 175 -17.91 13.10 -17.64
N GLU A 176 -18.46 12.10 -16.95
CA GLU A 176 -19.91 11.85 -16.93
C GLU A 176 -20.66 12.98 -16.23
N PHE A 177 -20.16 13.46 -15.10
CA PHE A 177 -20.76 14.57 -14.36
C PHE A 177 -20.66 15.88 -15.15
N ALA A 178 -19.48 16.22 -15.68
CA ALA A 178 -19.27 17.41 -16.52
C ALA A 178 -20.23 17.46 -17.71
N ARG A 179 -20.39 16.32 -18.42
CA ARG A 179 -21.30 16.22 -19.56
C ARG A 179 -22.76 16.34 -19.15
N THR A 180 -23.16 15.66 -18.07
CA THR A 180 -24.56 15.62 -17.62
C THR A 180 -25.02 16.96 -17.06
N HIS A 181 -24.16 17.63 -16.30
CA HIS A 181 -24.44 18.91 -15.67
C HIS A 181 -24.00 20.12 -16.49
N GLN A 182 -23.34 19.90 -17.63
CA GLN A 182 -22.79 20.95 -18.51
C GLN A 182 -21.85 21.91 -17.77
N VAL A 183 -20.92 21.35 -16.98
CA VAL A 183 -19.94 22.10 -16.19
C VAL A 183 -18.51 21.71 -16.56
N PRO A 184 -17.52 22.61 -16.39
CA PRO A 184 -16.12 22.28 -16.62
C PRO A 184 -15.61 21.22 -15.64
N GLU A 185 -14.79 20.28 -16.10
CA GLU A 185 -14.16 19.27 -15.22
C GLU A 185 -13.29 19.90 -14.12
N SER A 186 -12.72 21.08 -14.37
CA SER A 186 -11.93 21.84 -13.39
C SER A 186 -12.72 22.31 -12.17
N GLU A 187 -14.07 22.35 -12.25
CA GLU A 187 -14.93 22.70 -11.11
C GLU A 187 -15.32 21.48 -10.26
N ILE A 188 -14.95 20.27 -10.69
CA ILE A 188 -15.33 18.99 -10.09
C ILE A 188 -14.15 18.42 -9.29
N GLY A 189 -14.37 18.21 -7.99
CA GLY A 189 -13.46 17.49 -7.12
C GLY A 189 -13.91 16.05 -6.89
N CYS A 190 -13.04 15.09 -7.18
CA CYS A 190 -13.22 13.66 -6.87
C CYS A 190 -12.42 13.28 -5.62
N PHE A 191 -13.11 12.71 -4.62
CA PHE A 191 -12.52 12.34 -3.34
C PHE A 191 -12.59 10.83 -3.12
N PHE A 192 -11.43 10.18 -3.08
CA PHE A 192 -11.35 8.75 -2.84
C PHE A 192 -11.49 8.42 -1.35
N ILE A 193 -12.54 7.69 -1.01
CA ILE A 193 -12.77 7.20 0.35
C ILE A 193 -11.94 5.93 0.53
N THR A 194 -10.76 6.08 1.11
CA THR A 194 -9.68 5.10 1.05
C THR A 194 -9.55 4.26 2.32
N PRO A 195 -9.37 2.92 2.19
CA PRO A 195 -8.97 2.06 3.30
C PRO A 195 -7.43 2.06 3.53
N CYS A 196 -6.68 2.77 2.68
CA CYS A 196 -5.25 2.52 2.47
C CYS A 196 -4.41 3.81 2.46
N PRO A 197 -3.33 3.89 3.27
CA PRO A 197 -2.36 4.98 3.21
C PRO A 197 -1.58 5.01 1.90
N ALA A 198 -1.17 3.86 1.35
CA ALA A 198 -0.45 3.81 0.09
C ALA A 198 -1.25 4.41 -1.09
N LYS A 199 -2.59 4.35 -1.05
CA LYS A 199 -3.45 5.03 -2.04
C LYS A 199 -3.41 6.55 -1.89
N VAL A 200 -3.34 7.07 -0.67
CA VAL A 200 -3.13 8.51 -0.40
C VAL A 200 -1.85 8.98 -1.06
N THR A 201 -0.77 8.22 -0.87
CA THR A 201 0.50 8.55 -1.50
C THR A 201 0.47 8.34 -3.01
N ALA A 202 -0.31 7.39 -3.53
CA ALA A 202 -0.46 7.20 -4.98
C ALA A 202 -1.19 8.37 -5.64
N VAL A 203 -2.18 8.99 -4.98
CA VAL A 203 -2.83 10.20 -5.50
C VAL A 203 -1.85 11.38 -5.59
N ARG A 204 -0.97 11.56 -4.60
CA ARG A 204 -0.01 12.69 -4.55
C ARG A 204 1.30 12.43 -5.33
N ASN A 205 1.70 11.17 -5.46
CA ASN A 205 2.84 10.71 -6.24
C ASN A 205 2.42 9.46 -7.02
N PRO A 206 1.80 9.65 -8.20
CA PRO A 206 1.23 8.56 -8.96
C PRO A 206 2.26 7.58 -9.51
N ILE A 207 1.77 6.39 -9.83
CA ILE A 207 2.56 5.27 -10.34
C ILE A 207 2.15 5.10 -11.79
N GLY A 208 3.11 5.22 -12.71
CA GLY A 208 2.87 5.02 -14.14
C GLY A 208 2.24 6.22 -14.86
N HIS A 209 1.96 7.33 -14.19
CA HIS A 209 1.43 8.55 -14.82
C HIS A 209 1.81 9.81 -14.04
N GLU A 210 1.71 10.98 -14.67
CA GLU A 210 2.20 12.25 -14.12
C GLU A 210 1.29 12.83 -13.03
N THR A 211 -0.03 12.80 -13.25
CA THR A 211 -1.02 13.44 -12.36
C THR A 211 -2.21 12.51 -12.11
N SER A 212 -2.64 12.40 -10.85
CA SER A 212 -3.84 11.65 -10.49
C SER A 212 -5.12 12.37 -10.96
N ALA A 213 -6.12 11.59 -11.36
CA ALA A 213 -7.47 12.09 -11.62
C ALA A 213 -8.27 12.34 -10.34
N VAL A 214 -7.78 11.83 -9.19
CA VAL A 214 -8.36 12.01 -7.85
C VAL A 214 -7.79 13.29 -7.22
N ASP A 215 -8.65 14.15 -6.65
CA ASP A 215 -8.24 15.45 -6.10
C ASP A 215 -8.00 15.44 -4.58
N GLY A 216 -8.50 14.42 -3.90
CA GLY A 216 -8.34 14.25 -2.46
C GLY A 216 -8.67 12.84 -1.99
N THR A 217 -8.23 12.54 -0.78
CA THR A 217 -8.39 11.21 -0.17
C THR A 217 -8.86 11.34 1.27
N ILE A 218 -9.95 10.66 1.61
CA ILE A 218 -10.55 10.71 2.93
C ILE A 218 -10.51 9.30 3.52
N SER A 219 -10.05 9.17 4.76
CA SER A 219 -9.97 7.84 5.38
C SER A 219 -11.37 7.28 5.68
N VAL A 220 -11.55 5.97 5.54
CA VAL A 220 -12.79 5.30 5.95
C VAL A 220 -13.06 5.53 7.45
N LEU A 221 -12.04 5.46 8.31
CA LEU A 221 -12.14 5.75 9.74
C LEU A 221 -12.74 7.13 10.05
N GLU A 222 -12.34 8.16 9.29
CA GLU A 222 -12.80 9.53 9.51
C GLU A 222 -14.31 9.70 9.25
N ILE A 223 -14.82 9.07 8.20
CA ILE A 223 -16.24 9.22 7.83
C ILE A 223 -17.14 8.16 8.46
N TYR A 224 -16.59 7.07 9.02
CA TYR A 224 -17.35 5.90 9.44
C TYR A 224 -18.55 6.24 10.32
N GLY A 225 -18.34 7.03 11.37
CA GLY A 225 -19.39 7.40 12.32
C GLY A 225 -20.51 8.22 11.68
N LEU A 226 -20.13 9.22 10.87
CA LEU A 226 -21.09 10.07 10.14
C LEU A 226 -21.88 9.25 9.13
N LEU A 227 -21.19 8.48 8.30
CA LEU A 227 -21.80 7.67 7.25
C LEU A 227 -22.71 6.57 7.81
N SER A 228 -22.31 5.92 8.90
CA SER A 228 -23.13 4.93 9.61
C SER A 228 -24.47 5.52 10.07
N SER A 229 -24.49 6.79 10.49
CA SER A 229 -25.73 7.48 10.87
C SER A 229 -26.67 7.73 9.68
N GLN A 230 -26.12 8.03 8.50
CA GLN A 230 -26.91 8.29 7.28
C GLN A 230 -27.44 7.00 6.64
N ILE A 231 -26.63 5.93 6.63
CA ILE A 231 -26.98 4.64 5.99
C ILE A 231 -28.23 4.01 6.60
N ARG A 232 -28.44 4.13 7.92
CA ARG A 232 -29.59 3.49 8.62
C ARG A 232 -30.94 3.87 8.01
N ASN A 233 -31.09 5.11 7.58
CA ASN A 233 -32.32 5.64 7.02
C ASN A 233 -32.26 5.84 5.49
N ALA A 234 -31.12 5.57 4.87
CA ALA A 234 -30.96 5.72 3.43
C ALA A 234 -31.82 4.70 2.66
N PRO A 235 -32.50 5.14 1.59
CA PRO A 235 -33.27 4.24 0.74
C PRO A 235 -32.32 3.27 0.02
N VAL A 236 -32.82 2.05 -0.21
CA VAL A 236 -32.18 1.07 -1.09
C VAL A 236 -32.74 1.32 -2.48
N ASP A 237 -31.85 1.59 -3.43
CA ASP A 237 -32.19 1.80 -4.83
C ASP A 237 -31.14 1.11 -5.71
N ILE A 238 -31.48 -0.06 -6.23
CA ILE A 238 -30.55 -0.86 -7.05
C ILE A 238 -30.23 -0.16 -8.37
N THR A 239 -31.05 0.80 -8.83
CA THR A 239 -30.83 1.46 -10.13
C THR A 239 -29.61 2.38 -10.15
N ILE A 240 -29.12 2.81 -8.98
CA ILE A 240 -27.89 3.60 -8.85
C ILE A 240 -26.66 2.73 -8.54
N GLU A 241 -26.83 1.42 -8.34
CA GLU A 241 -25.75 0.46 -8.20
C GLU A 241 -25.31 0.03 -9.61
N THR A 242 -24.16 0.54 -10.06
CA THR A 242 -23.72 0.44 -11.47
C THR A 242 -22.54 -0.51 -11.64
N ALA A 243 -21.84 -0.83 -10.56
CA ALA A 243 -20.76 -1.80 -10.56
C ALA A 243 -21.28 -3.24 -10.63
N SER A 244 -20.49 -4.13 -11.24
CA SER A 244 -20.75 -5.56 -11.17
C SER A 244 -20.36 -6.15 -9.82
N ASP A 245 -20.90 -7.32 -9.52
CA ASP A 245 -20.49 -8.13 -8.37
C ASP A 245 -18.99 -8.47 -8.38
N LEU A 246 -18.39 -8.61 -9.57
CA LEU A 246 -16.95 -8.84 -9.70
C LEU A 246 -16.16 -7.59 -9.34
N GLY A 247 -16.59 -6.41 -9.79
CA GLY A 247 -16.02 -5.12 -9.42
C GLY A 247 -16.12 -4.85 -7.92
N VAL A 248 -17.24 -5.19 -7.28
CA VAL A 248 -17.39 -5.16 -5.82
C VAL A 248 -16.45 -6.16 -5.14
N GLY A 249 -16.29 -7.34 -5.76
CA GLY A 249 -15.43 -8.42 -5.31
C GLY A 249 -13.96 -8.05 -5.15
N TRP A 250 -13.44 -7.07 -5.90
CA TRP A 250 -12.07 -6.53 -5.75
C TRP A 250 -11.73 -6.03 -4.33
N ALA A 251 -12.74 -5.79 -3.49
CA ALA A 251 -12.52 -5.45 -2.08
C ALA A 251 -11.71 -6.50 -1.30
N LYS A 252 -11.81 -7.78 -1.68
CA LYS A 252 -11.20 -8.92 -1.00
C LYS A 252 -10.13 -9.58 -1.87
N SER A 253 -9.17 -10.23 -1.20
CA SER A 253 -8.16 -11.09 -1.83
C SER A 253 -8.80 -12.15 -2.73
N GLY A 254 -8.29 -12.28 -3.95
CA GLY A 254 -8.79 -13.13 -5.02
C GLY A 254 -9.93 -12.51 -5.83
N GLY A 255 -10.35 -11.29 -5.48
CA GLY A 255 -11.40 -10.57 -6.17
C GLY A 255 -11.01 -10.14 -7.58
N GLU A 256 -9.76 -9.68 -7.73
CA GLU A 256 -9.21 -9.28 -9.03
C GLU A 256 -8.96 -10.50 -9.92
N CYS A 257 -8.32 -11.56 -9.42
CA CYS A 257 -8.14 -12.81 -10.17
C CYS A 257 -9.47 -13.36 -10.69
N ARG A 258 -10.54 -13.33 -9.87
CA ARG A 258 -11.87 -13.77 -10.30
C ARG A 258 -12.46 -12.88 -11.39
N ALA A 259 -12.24 -11.58 -11.33
CA ALA A 259 -12.77 -10.63 -12.30
C ALA A 259 -12.01 -10.65 -13.63
N VAL A 260 -10.68 -10.75 -13.58
CA VAL A 260 -9.81 -10.88 -14.76
C VAL A 260 -10.00 -12.26 -15.42
N SER A 261 -10.13 -13.31 -14.61
CA SER A 261 -10.31 -14.72 -14.99
C SER A 261 -9.23 -15.29 -15.94
N PRO A 262 -7.93 -15.18 -15.61
CA PRO A 262 -6.83 -15.84 -16.33
C PRO A 262 -6.87 -17.37 -16.14
N GLU A 263 -6.19 -18.13 -17.01
CA GLU A 263 -6.21 -19.61 -16.94
C GLU A 263 -5.46 -20.13 -15.70
N ASN A 264 -4.30 -19.54 -15.41
CA ASN A 264 -3.50 -19.87 -14.24
C ASN A 264 -3.13 -18.61 -13.46
N SER A 265 -3.70 -18.45 -12.27
CA SER A 265 -3.42 -17.29 -11.40
C SER A 265 -3.24 -17.64 -9.95
N LEU A 266 -2.59 -16.71 -9.24
CA LEU A 266 -2.34 -16.80 -7.82
C LEU A 266 -2.74 -15.48 -7.16
N ALA A 267 -3.63 -15.57 -6.18
CA ALA A 267 -4.00 -14.44 -5.32
C ALA A 267 -3.37 -14.62 -3.94
N VAL A 268 -2.60 -13.62 -3.51
CA VAL A 268 -1.83 -13.65 -2.26
C VAL A 268 -2.09 -12.37 -1.49
N ASP A 269 -2.40 -12.54 -0.21
CA ASP A 269 -2.58 -11.43 0.70
C ASP A 269 -1.67 -11.48 1.92
N GLY A 270 -1.45 -10.32 2.51
CA GLY A 270 -0.46 -10.12 3.55
C GLY A 270 0.94 -9.92 2.95
N ILE A 271 1.58 -8.82 3.33
CA ILE A 271 2.82 -8.40 2.69
C ILE A 271 3.97 -9.40 2.85
N GLU A 272 4.08 -10.09 3.99
CA GLU A 272 5.09 -11.14 4.20
C GLU A 272 4.89 -12.33 3.23
N ASN A 273 3.64 -12.70 2.95
CA ASN A 273 3.35 -13.76 1.99
C ASN A 273 3.61 -13.31 0.55
N CYS A 274 3.25 -12.06 0.23
CA CYS A 274 3.53 -11.48 -1.08
C CYS A 274 5.03 -11.45 -1.37
N ILE A 275 5.86 -11.07 -0.38
CA ILE A 275 7.33 -11.08 -0.49
C ILE A 275 7.83 -12.47 -0.86
N ARG A 276 7.40 -13.51 -0.14
CA ARG A 276 7.84 -14.90 -0.42
C ARG A 276 7.46 -15.36 -1.82
N VAL A 277 6.27 -14.99 -2.29
CA VAL A 277 5.84 -15.37 -3.63
C VAL A 277 6.57 -14.57 -4.71
N LEU A 278 6.84 -13.28 -4.48
CA LEU A 278 7.68 -12.48 -5.38
C LEU A 278 9.11 -13.05 -5.48
N GLU A 279 9.69 -13.52 -4.37
CA GLU A 279 10.99 -14.23 -4.37
C GLU A 279 10.93 -15.50 -5.24
N GLU A 280 9.85 -16.28 -5.16
CA GLU A 280 9.66 -17.47 -6.01
C GLU A 280 9.41 -17.13 -7.50
N ILE A 281 8.83 -15.97 -7.79
CA ILE A 281 8.67 -15.46 -9.17
C ILE A 281 10.03 -15.02 -9.73
N GLU A 282 10.81 -14.26 -8.96
CA GLU A 282 12.16 -13.79 -9.33
C GLU A 282 13.12 -14.97 -9.56
N ASP A 283 13.04 -16.01 -8.72
CA ASP A 283 13.78 -17.27 -8.88
C ASP A 283 13.26 -18.17 -10.04
N ASN A 284 12.22 -17.73 -10.77
CA ASN A 284 11.60 -18.47 -11.88
C ASN A 284 11.11 -19.89 -11.50
N ARG A 285 10.59 -20.04 -10.27
CA ARG A 285 10.06 -21.30 -9.74
C ARG A 285 8.57 -21.51 -10.02
N LEU A 286 7.81 -20.43 -10.24
CA LEU A 286 6.38 -20.47 -10.56
C LEU A 286 6.10 -20.49 -12.07
N ARG A 287 6.67 -21.49 -12.75
CA ARG A 287 6.51 -21.63 -14.21
C ARG A 287 5.05 -21.87 -14.60
N GLY A 288 4.61 -21.20 -15.65
CA GLY A 288 3.24 -21.31 -16.18
C GLY A 288 2.20 -20.47 -15.44
N LEU A 289 2.58 -19.73 -14.40
CA LEU A 289 1.71 -18.72 -13.79
C LEU A 289 1.50 -17.57 -14.78
N GLU A 290 0.24 -17.24 -15.09
CA GLU A 290 -0.08 -16.16 -16.02
C GLU A 290 -0.27 -14.83 -15.31
N PHE A 291 -0.89 -14.85 -14.13
CA PHE A 291 -1.28 -13.63 -13.42
C PHE A 291 -1.12 -13.76 -11.89
N PHE A 292 -0.58 -12.71 -11.27
CA PHE A 292 -0.36 -12.61 -9.84
C PHE A 292 -1.11 -11.40 -9.25
N GLU A 293 -2.10 -11.65 -8.41
CA GLU A 293 -2.78 -10.65 -7.58
C GLU A 293 -2.09 -10.60 -6.21
N GLY A 294 -1.33 -9.52 -5.95
CA GLY A 294 -0.71 -9.26 -4.67
C GLY A 294 -1.44 -8.18 -3.87
N ALA A 295 -1.84 -8.48 -2.64
CA ALA A 295 -2.42 -7.52 -1.71
C ALA A 295 -1.61 -7.40 -0.41
N ALA A 296 -1.08 -6.20 -0.12
CA ALA A 296 -0.24 -6.00 1.06
C ALA A 296 -0.96 -6.26 2.41
N CYS A 297 -2.29 -6.17 2.46
CA CYS A 297 -3.08 -6.33 3.68
C CYS A 297 -3.78 -7.69 3.70
N THR A 298 -3.84 -8.33 4.87
CA THR A 298 -4.49 -9.64 5.05
C THR A 298 -5.98 -9.59 4.70
N GLY A 299 -6.42 -10.48 3.82
CA GLY A 299 -7.79 -10.51 3.27
C GLY A 299 -8.06 -9.51 2.16
N GLY A 300 -7.08 -8.74 1.70
CA GLY A 300 -7.23 -7.71 0.66
C GLY A 300 -7.50 -6.31 1.22
N CYS A 301 -8.13 -5.44 0.42
CA CYS A 301 -8.41 -4.06 0.80
C CYS A 301 -9.34 -3.92 2.01
N VAL A 302 -10.19 -4.92 2.30
CA VAL A 302 -10.98 -5.00 3.54
C VAL A 302 -10.13 -5.06 4.81
N GLY A 303 -8.87 -5.51 4.72
CA GLY A 303 -7.90 -5.48 5.83
C GLY A 303 -7.03 -4.22 5.88
N GLY A 304 -7.37 -3.20 5.09
CA GLY A 304 -6.65 -1.93 5.07
C GLY A 304 -6.61 -1.27 6.46
N PRO A 305 -5.51 -0.59 6.84
CA PRO A 305 -5.34 -0.06 8.19
C PRO A 305 -6.24 1.16 8.49
N LEU A 306 -6.93 1.70 7.49
CA LEU A 306 -7.88 2.80 7.64
C LEU A 306 -9.34 2.33 7.65
N ASN A 307 -9.58 1.02 7.76
CA ASN A 307 -10.91 0.45 7.94
C ASN A 307 -11.28 0.36 9.43
N PHE A 308 -12.59 0.29 9.69
CA PHE A 308 -13.14 0.20 11.05
C PHE A 308 -13.44 -1.24 11.47
N GLU A 309 -14.04 -2.03 10.58
CA GLU A 309 -14.53 -3.37 10.92
C GLU A 309 -13.40 -4.41 10.88
N ASN A 310 -13.59 -5.51 11.60
CA ASN A 310 -12.73 -6.68 11.50
C ASN A 310 -12.64 -7.17 10.04
N ASN A 311 -11.43 -7.45 9.56
CA ASN A 311 -11.18 -7.81 8.17
C ASN A 311 -11.94 -9.07 7.71
N TYR A 312 -12.10 -10.08 8.56
CA TYR A 312 -12.84 -11.31 8.23
C TYR A 312 -14.35 -11.06 8.16
N VAL A 313 -14.88 -10.25 9.08
CA VAL A 313 -16.29 -9.81 9.06
C VAL A 313 -16.56 -8.97 7.81
N ALA A 314 -15.70 -8.01 7.52
CA ALA A 314 -15.82 -7.17 6.33
C ALA A 314 -15.74 -7.98 5.03
N ARG A 315 -14.85 -8.98 4.96
CA ARG A 315 -14.78 -9.93 3.84
C ARG A 315 -16.08 -10.72 3.67
N SER A 316 -16.69 -11.18 4.77
CA SER A 316 -17.99 -11.86 4.75
C SER A 316 -19.12 -10.95 4.26
N ASN A 317 -19.15 -9.69 4.74
CA ASN A 317 -20.13 -8.68 4.33
C ASN A 317 -20.05 -8.41 2.82
N VAL A 318 -18.85 -8.13 2.29
CA VAL A 318 -18.62 -7.97 0.84
C VAL A 318 -19.09 -9.21 0.09
N GLY A 319 -18.73 -10.41 0.57
CA GLY A 319 -19.13 -11.66 -0.09
C GLY A 319 -20.64 -11.85 -0.22
N ARG A 320 -21.42 -11.35 0.73
CA ARG A 320 -22.90 -11.36 0.65
C ARG A 320 -23.41 -10.35 -0.39
N LEU A 321 -22.80 -9.17 -0.46
CA LEU A 321 -23.16 -8.12 -1.41
C LEU A 321 -22.77 -8.48 -2.86
N SER A 322 -21.74 -9.32 -3.06
CA SER A 322 -21.20 -9.72 -4.37
C SER A 322 -21.56 -11.17 -4.78
N SER A 323 -22.78 -11.62 -4.48
CA SER A 323 -23.23 -13.02 -4.68
C SER A 323 -24.24 -13.22 -5.83
N ARG A 324 -24.66 -12.14 -6.48
CA ARG A 324 -25.53 -12.10 -7.66
C ARG A 324 -24.67 -12.21 -8.91
N THR A 325 -24.41 -13.45 -9.33
CA THR A 325 -23.58 -13.73 -10.52
C THR A 325 -24.12 -13.00 -11.75
N ALA A 326 -23.36 -12.02 -12.24
CA ALA A 326 -23.50 -11.44 -13.57
C ALA A 326 -22.17 -11.56 -14.31
N ASP A 327 -22.25 -11.72 -15.63
CA ASP A 327 -21.08 -11.80 -16.51
C ASP A 327 -20.33 -10.44 -16.51
N PRO A 328 -19.00 -10.43 -16.28
CA PRO A 328 -18.18 -9.22 -16.19
C PRO A 328 -18.27 -8.32 -17.43
N ASP A 329 -18.56 -8.90 -18.60
CA ASP A 329 -18.58 -8.17 -19.86
C ASP A 329 -19.97 -7.59 -20.20
N LEU A 330 -21.02 -7.92 -19.43
CA LEU A 330 -22.37 -7.40 -19.66
C LEU A 330 -22.51 -5.90 -19.33
N ASN A 331 -21.64 -5.35 -18.49
CA ASN A 331 -21.76 -3.98 -17.97
C ASN A 331 -20.66 -3.01 -18.44
N VAL A 332 -19.63 -3.49 -19.15
CA VAL A 332 -18.53 -2.64 -19.61
C VAL A 332 -18.65 -2.42 -21.12
N ASP A 333 -19.07 -1.22 -21.52
CA ASP A 333 -19.07 -0.81 -22.93
C ASP A 333 -17.63 -0.82 -23.48
N SER A 334 -17.43 -1.44 -24.65
CA SER A 334 -16.14 -1.49 -25.34
C SER A 334 -15.61 -0.09 -25.68
N GLY A 335 -16.50 0.89 -25.87
CA GLY A 335 -16.14 2.29 -26.10
C GLY A 335 -15.41 2.94 -24.91
N LEU A 336 -15.52 2.39 -23.69
CA LEU A 336 -14.77 2.88 -22.53
C LEU A 336 -13.26 2.65 -22.68
N MET A 337 -12.84 1.64 -23.44
CA MET A 337 -11.41 1.32 -23.63
C MET A 337 -10.66 2.38 -24.43
N THR A 338 -11.33 3.04 -25.37
CA THR A 338 -10.73 4.06 -26.26
C THR A 338 -11.00 5.48 -25.77
N LYS A 339 -12.03 5.67 -24.94
CA LYS A 339 -12.44 6.99 -24.46
C LYS A 339 -11.54 7.53 -23.35
N TYR A 340 -10.91 6.67 -22.56
CA TYR A 340 -10.13 7.05 -21.37
C TYR A 340 -8.70 6.56 -21.45
N ASP A 341 -7.77 7.27 -20.81
CA ASP A 341 -6.37 6.87 -20.72
C ASP A 341 -6.21 5.78 -19.66
N LEU A 342 -6.56 4.55 -20.03
CA LEU A 342 -6.56 3.40 -19.11
C LEU A 342 -5.18 2.83 -18.82
N TYR A 343 -4.19 3.18 -19.65
CA TYR A 343 -2.84 2.67 -19.54
C TYR A 343 -1.89 3.72 -18.96
N ASP A 344 -0.77 3.24 -18.42
CA ASP A 344 0.27 4.09 -17.88
C ASP A 344 0.93 4.92 -19.00
N SER A 345 1.12 6.21 -18.72
CA SER A 345 1.77 7.16 -19.65
C SER A 345 3.28 7.25 -19.45
N SER A 346 3.81 6.59 -18.42
CA SER A 346 5.22 6.60 -18.04
C SER A 346 5.64 5.26 -17.47
N ARG A 347 6.91 4.89 -17.65
CA ARG A 347 7.45 3.63 -17.14
C ARG A 347 7.60 3.69 -15.62
N ILE A 348 7.25 2.61 -14.93
CA ILE A 348 7.59 2.40 -13.53
C ILE A 348 9.10 2.17 -13.42
N LEU A 349 9.79 2.94 -12.57
CA LEU A 349 11.24 2.86 -12.42
C LEU A 349 11.63 2.20 -11.09
N PRO A 350 12.80 1.54 -11.01
CA PRO A 350 13.32 1.04 -9.75
C PRO A 350 13.60 2.19 -8.78
N ASN A 351 13.49 1.90 -7.48
CA ASN A 351 13.80 2.85 -6.42
C ASN A 351 15.27 2.67 -6.00
N THR A 352 16.03 3.76 -5.96
CA THR A 352 17.44 3.77 -5.55
C THR A 352 17.65 3.84 -4.04
N ALA A 353 16.60 3.73 -3.22
CA ALA A 353 16.66 3.83 -1.76
C ALA A 353 17.59 2.83 -1.04
N MET A 354 17.95 1.74 -1.71
CA MET A 354 18.88 0.72 -1.21
C MET A 354 20.32 0.94 -1.73
N LYS A 355 20.57 1.98 -2.53
CA LYS A 355 21.90 2.32 -3.05
C LYS A 355 22.79 2.80 -1.92
N LEU A 356 23.98 2.21 -1.78
CA LEU A 356 24.93 2.53 -0.70
C LEU A 356 25.81 3.75 -1.02
N ASP A 357 26.12 3.97 -2.29
CA ASP A 357 26.92 5.10 -2.79
C ASP A 357 26.63 5.33 -4.28
N ASP A 358 26.87 6.55 -4.77
CA ASP A 358 26.78 6.87 -6.19
C ASP A 358 27.93 6.29 -7.00
N ASP A 359 29.12 6.20 -6.39
CA ASP A 359 30.28 5.54 -6.97
C ASP A 359 30.21 4.03 -6.74
N LEU A 360 30.30 3.25 -7.83
CA LEU A 360 30.17 1.79 -7.79
C LEU A 360 31.28 1.15 -6.95
N ILE A 361 32.51 1.67 -7.01
CA ILE A 361 33.64 1.11 -6.27
C ILE A 361 33.44 1.34 -4.77
N GLU A 362 33.01 2.55 -4.37
CA GLU A 362 32.67 2.84 -2.98
C GLU A 362 31.46 2.04 -2.49
N ALA A 363 30.44 1.85 -3.32
CA ALA A 363 29.30 1.00 -3.00
C ALA A 363 29.73 -0.45 -2.73
N MET A 364 30.63 -1.00 -3.55
CA MET A 364 31.21 -2.34 -3.36
C MET A 364 32.04 -2.41 -2.06
N ARG A 365 32.87 -1.40 -1.78
CA ARG A 365 33.65 -1.31 -0.53
C ARG A 365 32.75 -1.25 0.70
N LYS A 366 31.67 -0.46 0.66
CA LYS A 366 30.67 -0.40 1.72
C LYS A 366 29.99 -1.76 1.92
N MET A 367 29.62 -2.44 0.84
CA MET A 367 29.02 -3.77 0.90
C MET A 367 29.94 -4.80 1.57
N ASP A 368 31.23 -4.83 1.20
CA ASP A 368 32.21 -5.74 1.82
C ASP A 368 32.41 -5.46 3.32
N ARG A 369 32.42 -4.17 3.70
CA ARG A 369 32.45 -3.75 5.11
C ARG A 369 31.20 -4.18 5.88
N ILE A 370 30.02 -4.09 5.26
CA ILE A 370 28.76 -4.56 5.85
C ILE A 370 28.84 -6.06 6.13
N GLU A 371 29.29 -6.86 5.16
CA GLU A 371 29.42 -8.31 5.31
C GLU A 371 30.45 -8.69 6.39
N THR A 372 31.55 -7.97 6.47
CA THR A 372 32.57 -8.17 7.51
C THR A 372 31.99 -7.93 8.91
N ILE A 373 31.35 -6.77 9.11
CA ILE A 373 30.72 -6.43 10.41
C ILE A 373 29.59 -7.41 10.72
N TYR A 374 28.78 -7.78 9.73
CA TYR A 374 27.66 -8.70 9.90
C TYR A 374 28.10 -10.06 10.43
N LYS A 375 29.21 -10.61 9.95
CA LYS A 375 29.78 -11.88 10.43
C LYS A 375 30.23 -11.83 11.90
N GLU A 376 30.59 -10.65 12.40
CA GLU A 376 30.96 -10.47 13.82
C GLU A 376 29.74 -10.32 14.73
N LEU A 377 28.59 -9.91 14.18
CA LEU A 377 27.36 -9.70 14.94
C LEU A 377 26.70 -11.04 15.34
N PRO A 378 25.89 -11.04 16.42
CA PRO A 378 25.32 -12.29 16.95
C PRO A 378 24.26 -12.96 16.06
N GLY A 379 23.74 -12.28 15.03
CA GLY A 379 22.74 -12.84 14.11
C GLY A 379 21.34 -13.07 14.71
N TYR A 380 21.03 -12.48 15.87
CA TYR A 380 19.73 -12.71 16.55
C TYR A 380 18.56 -11.88 16.01
N ASP A 381 18.83 -10.82 15.22
CA ASP A 381 17.82 -9.90 14.70
C ASP A 381 16.84 -9.38 15.78
N CYS A 382 17.35 -9.19 17.00
CA CYS A 382 16.52 -8.89 18.16
C CYS A 382 15.94 -7.47 18.15
N GLY A 383 16.48 -6.57 17.32
CA GLY A 383 16.05 -5.18 17.20
C GLY A 383 16.49 -4.24 18.33
N SER A 384 17.28 -4.71 19.30
CA SER A 384 17.64 -3.94 20.52
C SER A 384 18.50 -2.71 20.24
N CYS A 385 19.33 -2.74 19.20
CA CYS A 385 20.10 -1.58 18.74
C CYS A 385 19.25 -0.57 17.94
N GLY A 386 17.97 -0.88 17.73
CA GLY A 386 17.03 -0.05 16.97
C GLY A 386 17.12 -0.24 15.45
N SER A 387 17.75 -1.30 14.96
CA SER A 387 17.76 -1.69 13.54
C SER A 387 17.00 -3.00 13.34
N PRO A 388 16.27 -3.21 12.22
CA PRO A 388 15.45 -4.40 11.97
C PRO A 388 16.18 -5.73 12.13
N THR A 389 17.39 -5.80 11.61
CA THR A 389 18.22 -7.00 11.50
C THR A 389 19.67 -6.66 11.86
N CYS A 390 20.48 -7.67 12.18
CA CYS A 390 21.93 -7.51 12.35
C CYS A 390 22.58 -6.99 11.06
N ARG A 391 22.07 -7.38 9.88
CA ARG A 391 22.56 -6.87 8.60
C ARG A 391 22.29 -5.39 8.40
N THR A 392 21.06 -4.93 8.67
CA THR A 392 20.73 -3.49 8.63
C THR A 392 21.46 -2.69 9.70
N PHE A 393 21.76 -3.29 10.86
CA PHE A 393 22.62 -2.66 11.85
C PHE A 393 24.06 -2.48 11.34
N ALA A 394 24.62 -3.49 10.67
CA ALA A 394 25.92 -3.38 10.02
C ALA A 394 25.93 -2.29 8.94
N GLU A 395 24.86 -2.20 8.14
CA GLU A 395 24.64 -1.09 7.20
C GLU A 395 24.65 0.27 7.91
N ASP A 396 23.91 0.42 9.02
CA ASP A 396 23.86 1.67 9.78
C ASP A 396 25.24 2.06 10.33
N ILE A 397 26.07 1.10 10.73
CA ILE A 397 27.46 1.37 11.17
C ILE A 397 28.31 1.87 10.00
N VAL A 398 28.23 1.23 8.84
CA VAL A 398 29.00 1.63 7.65
C VAL A 398 28.58 3.01 7.15
N GLN A 399 27.30 3.36 7.29
CA GLN A 399 26.77 4.70 6.97
C GLN A 399 27.01 5.73 8.08
N GLY A 400 27.60 5.36 9.22
CA GLY A 400 27.89 6.27 10.33
C GLY A 400 26.66 6.65 11.18
N ALA A 401 25.53 5.97 11.00
CA ALA A 401 24.29 6.17 11.77
C ALA A 401 24.23 5.35 13.07
N ALA A 402 25.22 4.49 13.31
CA ALA A 402 25.37 3.68 14.52
C ALA A 402 26.86 3.34 14.77
N THR A 403 27.15 2.84 15.97
CA THR A 403 28.45 2.30 16.35
C THR A 403 28.30 0.85 16.79
N GLN A 404 29.39 0.06 16.74
CA GLN A 404 29.34 -1.35 17.21
C GLN A 404 28.85 -1.48 18.66
N MET A 405 29.09 -0.47 19.50
CA MET A 405 28.68 -0.47 20.91
C MET A 405 27.17 -0.30 21.12
N ASP A 406 26.42 0.13 20.09
CA ASP A 406 24.95 0.19 20.17
C ASP A 406 24.32 -1.22 20.20
N CYS A 407 25.08 -2.26 19.82
CA CYS A 407 24.66 -3.64 20.04
C CYS A 407 24.91 -4.03 21.50
N ILE A 408 23.83 -4.26 22.24
CA ILE A 408 23.88 -4.69 23.65
C ILE A 408 24.73 -5.95 23.88
N HIS A 409 24.78 -6.87 22.90
CA HIS A 409 25.58 -8.08 22.99
C HIS A 409 27.08 -7.78 22.85
N LYS A 410 27.46 -6.92 21.89
CA LYS A 410 28.85 -6.46 21.71
C LYS A 410 29.33 -5.60 22.88
N MET A 411 28.47 -4.73 23.38
CA MET A 411 28.77 -3.93 24.56
C MET A 411 29.04 -4.82 25.79
N LYS A 412 28.21 -5.84 26.01
CA LYS A 412 28.40 -6.80 27.12
C LYS A 412 29.68 -7.63 26.96
N GLU A 413 30.00 -8.05 25.74
CA GLU A 413 31.25 -8.75 25.43
C GLU A 413 32.46 -7.87 25.77
N GLN A 414 32.46 -6.62 25.33
CA GLN A 414 33.56 -5.69 25.60
C GLN A 414 33.69 -5.36 27.09
N LEU A 415 32.58 -5.17 27.81
CA LEU A 415 32.60 -4.94 29.25
C LEU A 415 33.23 -6.10 30.02
N ARG A 416 33.00 -7.35 29.59
CA ARG A 416 33.64 -8.53 30.19
C ARG A 416 35.15 -8.54 29.94
N ILE A 417 35.58 -8.23 28.72
CA ILE A 417 37.01 -8.14 28.37
C ILE A 417 37.69 -7.07 29.21
N MET A 418 37.09 -5.88 29.31
CA MET A 418 37.61 -4.78 30.13
C MET A 418 37.68 -5.14 31.61
N ALA A 419 36.63 -5.76 32.16
CA ALA A 419 36.62 -6.21 33.55
C ALA A 419 37.75 -7.23 33.82
N GLN A 420 37.97 -8.18 32.91
CA GLN A 420 39.07 -9.15 33.04
C GLN A 420 40.44 -8.48 32.95
N GLN A 421 40.63 -7.52 32.05
CA GLN A 421 41.86 -6.76 31.95
C GLN A 421 42.15 -5.97 33.23
N MET A 422 41.12 -5.36 33.84
CA MET A 422 41.26 -4.67 35.13
C MET A 422 41.67 -5.62 36.26
N VAL A 423 41.11 -6.83 36.30
CA VAL A 423 41.52 -7.87 37.26
C VAL A 423 42.98 -8.26 37.05
N ASN A 424 43.38 -8.52 35.81
CA ASN A 424 44.76 -8.89 35.48
C ASN A 424 45.76 -7.78 35.82
N LEU A 425 45.38 -6.52 35.60
CA LEU A 425 46.17 -5.33 35.97
C LEU A 425 46.30 -5.17 37.49
N ALA A 426 45.27 -5.52 38.26
CA ALA A 426 45.33 -5.47 39.72
C ALA A 426 46.17 -6.62 40.31
N GLN A 427 46.22 -7.77 39.63
CA GLN A 427 47.01 -8.95 40.02
C GLN A 427 48.47 -8.87 39.59
N THR A 428 48.81 -7.97 38.67
CA THR A 428 50.20 -7.66 38.36
C THR A 428 50.77 -6.81 39.50
N THR A 429 51.29 -7.50 40.52
CA THR A 429 52.19 -6.90 41.51
C THR A 429 53.33 -6.21 40.76
N ARG A 430 53.52 -4.91 41.02
CA ARG A 430 54.73 -4.18 40.66
C ARG A 430 55.96 -5.02 41.06
N GLU A 431 56.79 -5.37 40.08
CA GLU A 431 58.23 -5.48 40.29
C GLU A 431 58.86 -4.08 40.27
#